data_AF-A0A382RYL0-F1
#
_entry.id   AF-A0A382RYL0-F1
#
_cell.length_a   1.000
_cell.length_b   1.000
_cell.length_c   1.000
_cell.angle_alpha   90.00
_cell.angle_beta   90.00
_cell.angle_gamma   90.00
#
_symmetry.space_group_name_H-M   'P 1'
#
loop_
_entity.id
_entity.type
_entity.pdbx_description
1 polymer ?
#
loop_
_entity_poly.entity_id
_entity_poly.type
_entity_poly.pdbx_seq_one_letter_code
_entity_poly.pdbx_strand_id
1 'polypeptide(L)'
;VKTFDELVEGIKELKKRGFIKTHRSGNTGIGKTLEDELGIEENNFPGPDGITTELKSARKNSKSMLTLFTKSPDPHGINSKLLKNFGYPGENGKLHLHSTINALEFNTLKGKTGFKIEIKDGQINIASKLKNIVPYWKKETLQKSFEKKYKELLYVKAESKGSDSNEKFHFNEA
;
A
#
# COMPACT_ATOMS: atom_id res chain seq x y z
N VAL A 1 15.17 15.71 6.66
CA VAL A 1 14.53 15.23 5.41
C VAL A 1 15.64 15.03 4.39
N LYS A 2 15.67 13.90 3.67
CA LYS A 2 16.79 13.52 2.79
C LYS A 2 16.58 13.90 1.32
N THR A 3 17.66 14.22 0.62
CA THR A 3 17.67 14.38 -0.86
C THR A 3 17.64 13.02 -1.56
N PHE A 4 17.39 13.01 -2.87
CA PHE A 4 17.49 11.81 -3.70
C PHE A 4 18.88 11.14 -3.58
N ASP A 5 19.96 11.93 -3.69
CA ASP A 5 21.32 11.40 -3.63
C ASP A 5 21.65 10.81 -2.25
N GLU A 6 21.20 11.44 -1.17
CA GLU A 6 21.38 10.90 0.19
C GLU A 6 20.64 9.57 0.40
N LEU A 7 19.47 9.40 -0.22
CA LEU A 7 18.73 8.13 -0.19
C LEU A 7 19.47 7.05 -0.99
N VAL A 8 19.95 7.39 -2.19
CA VAL A 8 20.70 6.47 -3.05
C VAL A 8 21.99 6.00 -2.37
N GLU A 9 22.77 6.92 -1.80
CA GLU A 9 23.99 6.58 -1.06
C GLU A 9 23.66 5.73 0.18
N GLY A 10 22.61 6.07 0.93
CA GLY A 10 22.14 5.26 2.04
C GLY A 10 21.82 3.82 1.62
N ILE A 11 21.11 3.62 0.51
CA ILE A 11 20.78 2.28 0.00
C ILE A 11 22.03 1.53 -0.47
N LYS A 12 23.01 2.21 -1.10
CA LYS A 12 24.29 1.59 -1.46
C LYS A 12 25.05 1.10 -0.22
N GLU A 13 25.04 1.85 0.87
CA GLU A 13 25.63 1.41 2.14
C GLU A 13 24.86 0.22 2.76
N LEU A 14 23.52 0.25 2.73
CA LEU A 14 22.71 -0.88 3.20
C LEU A 14 22.99 -2.16 2.41
N LYS A 15 23.20 -2.05 1.09
CA LYS A 15 23.59 -3.18 0.26
C LYS A 15 24.91 -3.80 0.71
N LYS A 16 25.89 -3.01 1.14
CA LYS A 16 27.20 -3.50 1.64
C LYS A 16 27.06 -4.20 3.01
N ARG A 17 26.12 -3.77 3.85
CA ARG A 17 25.90 -4.32 5.20
C ARG A 17 25.26 -5.71 5.22
N GLY A 18 24.68 -6.17 4.11
CA GLY A 18 24.07 -7.50 4.03
C GLY A 18 22.73 -7.58 4.75
N PHE A 19 22.51 -8.65 5.52
CA PHE A 19 21.23 -8.91 6.18
C PHE A 19 21.06 -8.15 7.49
N ILE A 20 20.04 -7.29 7.55
CA ILE A 20 19.64 -6.49 8.70
C ILE A 20 18.40 -7.11 9.33
N LYS A 21 18.34 -7.20 10.66
CA LYS A 21 17.17 -7.73 11.37
C LYS A 21 15.99 -6.76 11.24
N THR A 22 14.79 -7.29 11.06
CA THR A 22 13.59 -6.46 11.00
C THR A 22 13.39 -5.64 12.28
N HIS A 23 12.94 -4.39 12.12
CA HIS A 23 12.59 -3.52 13.23
C HIS A 23 11.14 -3.70 13.71
N ARG A 24 10.30 -4.41 12.95
CA ARG A 24 8.89 -4.70 13.30
C ARG A 24 8.45 -6.00 12.63
N SER A 25 7.77 -6.87 13.36
CA SER A 25 7.22 -8.10 12.77
C SER A 25 6.11 -7.82 11.74
N GLY A 26 6.01 -8.70 10.76
CA GLY A 26 4.91 -8.71 9.78
C GLY A 26 5.21 -7.95 8.48
N ASN A 27 4.16 -7.76 7.68
CA ASN A 27 4.30 -7.29 6.30
C ASN A 27 4.96 -5.90 6.19
N THR A 28 4.65 -5.00 7.13
CA THR A 28 5.18 -3.63 7.17
C THR A 28 6.63 -3.55 7.68
N GLY A 29 7.18 -4.65 8.19
CA GLY A 29 8.54 -4.70 8.73
C GLY A 29 9.61 -4.24 7.74
N ILE A 30 9.49 -4.60 6.46
CA ILE A 30 10.47 -4.23 5.43
C ILE A 30 10.50 -2.72 5.14
N GLY A 31 9.33 -2.06 5.13
CA GLY A 31 9.23 -0.61 4.96
C GLY A 31 9.83 0.10 6.16
N LYS A 32 9.37 -0.28 7.35
CA LYS A 32 9.85 0.31 8.60
C LYS A 32 11.36 0.14 8.80
N THR A 33 11.90 -1.04 8.49
CA THR A 33 13.34 -1.30 8.61
C THR A 33 14.14 -0.42 7.65
N LEU A 34 13.68 -0.25 6.40
CA LEU A 34 14.36 0.61 5.43
C LEU A 34 14.34 2.08 5.88
N GLU A 35 13.19 2.59 6.32
CA GLU A 35 13.05 3.97 6.80
C GLU A 35 13.99 4.24 7.97
N ASP A 36 13.96 3.39 9.01
CA ASP A 36 14.80 3.54 10.19
C ASP A 36 16.30 3.48 9.86
N GLU A 37 16.69 2.56 8.96
CA GLU A 37 18.08 2.41 8.52
C GLU A 37 18.57 3.58 7.66
N LEU A 38 17.65 4.32 7.05
CA LEU A 38 17.91 5.61 6.40
C LEU A 38 17.69 6.80 7.35
N GLY A 39 17.39 6.59 8.63
CA GLY A 39 17.14 7.68 9.58
C GLY A 39 15.92 8.53 9.23
N ILE A 40 14.89 7.92 8.63
CA ILE A 40 13.60 8.54 8.32
C ILE A 40 12.61 8.18 9.42
N GLU A 41 12.05 9.20 10.08
CA GLU A 41 11.02 8.99 11.10
C GLU A 41 9.65 8.71 10.47
N GLU A 42 9.01 7.63 10.93
CA GLU A 42 7.66 7.23 10.53
C GLU A 42 6.67 8.35 10.87
N ASN A 43 5.89 8.79 9.88
CA ASN A 43 4.93 9.87 10.04
C ASN A 43 3.65 9.60 9.22
N ASN A 44 2.57 10.32 9.53
CA ASN A 44 1.27 10.19 8.85
C ASN A 44 1.07 11.27 7.77
N PHE A 45 2.13 11.95 7.33
CA PHE A 45 2.01 13.01 6.32
C PHE A 45 1.78 12.39 4.93
N PRO A 46 0.76 12.85 4.17
CA PRO A 46 0.48 12.32 2.84
C PRO A 46 1.40 12.95 1.78
N GLY A 47 2.70 12.94 2.03
CA GLY A 47 3.76 13.40 1.12
C GLY A 47 4.89 12.38 1.00
N PRO A 48 5.98 12.75 0.29
CA PRO A 48 7.15 11.89 0.13
C PRO A 48 7.94 11.73 1.44
N ASP A 49 8.72 10.64 1.53
CA ASP A 49 9.61 10.35 2.66
C ASP A 49 10.89 11.20 2.62
N GLY A 50 11.38 11.50 1.42
CA GLY A 50 12.44 12.47 1.15
C GLY A 50 11.89 13.87 0.84
N ILE A 51 12.75 14.76 0.34
CA ILE A 51 12.34 16.12 -0.06
C ILE A 51 11.36 16.06 -1.24
N THR A 52 11.64 15.19 -2.21
CA THR A 52 10.82 14.94 -3.42
C THR A 52 10.53 13.47 -3.66
N THR A 53 11.28 12.58 -3.03
CA THR A 53 11.29 11.16 -3.36
C THR A 53 10.45 10.35 -2.37
N GLU A 54 9.46 9.63 -2.89
CA GLU A 54 8.75 8.59 -2.14
C GLU A 54 9.59 7.32 -2.10
N LEU A 55 9.66 6.69 -0.94
CA LEU A 55 10.34 5.42 -0.75
C LEU A 55 9.31 4.29 -0.67
N LYS A 56 9.57 3.22 -1.41
CA LYS A 56 8.82 1.96 -1.27
C LYS A 56 9.77 0.80 -1.16
N SER A 57 9.39 -0.21 -0.41
CA SER A 57 10.17 -1.46 -0.35
C SER A 57 9.32 -2.71 -0.51
N ALA A 58 9.94 -3.74 -1.08
CA ALA A 58 9.31 -5.05 -1.25
C ALA A 58 10.32 -6.20 -1.14
N ARG A 59 9.81 -7.35 -0.68
CA ARG A 59 10.57 -8.60 -0.70
C ARG A 59 10.64 -9.08 -2.16
N LYS A 60 11.82 -9.44 -2.67
CA LYS A 60 12.00 -9.81 -4.11
C LYS A 60 11.07 -10.89 -4.62
N ASN A 61 10.80 -11.90 -3.78
CA ASN A 61 9.96 -13.04 -4.14
C ASN A 61 8.47 -12.83 -3.79
N SER A 62 8.09 -11.62 -3.37
CA SER A 62 6.70 -11.29 -3.07
C SER A 62 5.87 -11.23 -4.34
N LYS A 63 4.73 -11.92 -4.34
CA LYS A 63 3.69 -11.77 -5.37
C LYS A 63 2.68 -10.66 -5.05
N SER A 64 2.84 -10.00 -3.89
CA SER A 64 1.93 -8.93 -3.46
C SER A 64 2.10 -7.70 -4.34
N MET A 65 1.00 -7.01 -4.61
CA MET A 65 1.02 -5.73 -5.31
C MET A 65 1.73 -4.66 -4.48
N LEU A 66 2.40 -3.73 -5.16
CA LEU A 66 2.93 -2.53 -4.54
C LEU A 66 1.78 -1.57 -4.24
N THR A 67 1.58 -1.24 -2.97
CA THR A 67 0.61 -0.19 -2.59
C THR A 67 1.21 1.17 -2.89
N LEU A 68 0.56 1.93 -3.77
CA LEU A 68 0.97 3.30 -4.08
C LEU A 68 0.52 4.23 -2.95
N PHE A 69 -0.78 4.49 -2.84
CA PHE A 69 -1.33 5.33 -1.79
C PHE A 69 -2.71 4.84 -1.36
N THR A 70 -3.17 5.35 -0.21
CA THR A 70 -4.51 5.09 0.30
C THR A 70 -5.35 6.35 0.22
N LYS A 71 -6.60 6.23 -0.23
CA LYS A 71 -7.55 7.34 -0.26
C LYS A 71 -8.95 6.82 -0.01
N SER A 72 -9.64 7.36 1.00
CA SER A 72 -11.05 7.03 1.24
C SER A 72 -11.95 7.54 0.11
N PRO A 73 -12.91 6.74 -0.36
CA PRO A 73 -13.92 7.15 -1.33
C PRO A 73 -14.99 8.05 -0.72
N ASP A 74 -15.68 8.76 -1.59
CA ASP A 74 -16.91 9.48 -1.31
C ASP A 74 -18.14 8.56 -1.46
N PRO A 75 -19.26 8.88 -0.79
CA PRO A 75 -19.38 9.89 0.27
C PRO A 75 -18.67 9.47 1.57
N HIS A 76 -18.37 10.44 2.44
CA HIS A 76 -17.78 10.15 3.74
C HIS A 76 -18.55 9.05 4.52
N GLY A 77 -17.81 8.11 5.12
CA GLY A 77 -18.38 6.96 5.84
C GLY A 77 -18.85 5.79 4.98
N ILE A 78 -18.71 5.86 3.65
CA ILE A 78 -19.14 4.79 2.73
C ILE A 78 -18.40 3.46 2.97
N ASN A 79 -17.14 3.48 3.43
CA ASN A 79 -16.40 2.27 3.80
C ASN A 79 -17.10 1.48 4.92
N SER A 80 -17.67 2.15 5.92
CA SER A 80 -18.45 1.50 6.98
C SER A 80 -19.73 0.89 6.45
N LYS A 81 -20.37 1.55 5.45
CA LYS A 81 -21.55 0.99 4.77
C LYS A 81 -21.18 -0.25 3.95
N LEU A 82 -20.06 -0.23 3.24
CA LEU A 82 -19.54 -1.41 2.52
C LEU A 82 -19.29 -2.57 3.48
N LEU A 83 -18.59 -2.31 4.60
CA LEU A 83 -18.30 -3.33 5.60
C LEU A 83 -19.57 -3.92 6.22
N LYS A 84 -20.56 -3.09 6.56
CA LYS A 84 -21.84 -3.56 7.12
C LYS A 84 -22.63 -4.45 6.15
N ASN A 85 -22.55 -4.19 4.85
CA ASN A 85 -23.36 -4.89 3.84
C ASN A 85 -22.67 -6.12 3.24
N PHE A 86 -21.35 -6.08 3.12
CA PHE A 86 -20.55 -7.09 2.42
C PHE A 86 -19.49 -7.75 3.30
N GLY A 87 -19.31 -7.25 4.52
CA GLY A 87 -18.34 -7.79 5.46
C GLY A 87 -18.70 -9.20 5.90
N TYR A 88 -17.68 -9.95 6.25
CA TYR A 88 -17.78 -11.30 6.78
C TYR A 88 -17.05 -11.38 8.12
N PRO A 89 -17.51 -12.22 9.06
CA PRO A 89 -16.85 -12.36 10.35
C PRO A 89 -15.45 -12.93 10.16
N GLY A 90 -14.47 -12.32 10.85
CA GLY A 90 -13.14 -12.87 11.06
C GLY A 90 -13.10 -13.75 12.31
N GLU A 91 -11.89 -14.20 12.66
CA GLU A 91 -11.66 -15.15 13.76
C GLU A 91 -12.13 -14.62 15.12
N ASN A 92 -12.08 -13.29 15.34
CA ASN A 92 -12.52 -12.64 16.58
C ASN A 92 -13.97 -12.12 16.53
N GLY A 93 -14.75 -12.52 15.51
CA GLY A 93 -16.13 -12.07 15.31
C GLY A 93 -16.27 -10.65 14.75
N LYS A 94 -15.17 -9.89 14.59
CA LYS A 94 -15.22 -8.58 13.91
C LYS A 94 -15.46 -8.79 12.42
N LEU A 95 -16.21 -7.88 11.80
CA LEU A 95 -16.41 -7.91 10.36
C LEU A 95 -15.15 -7.44 9.64
N HIS A 96 -14.80 -8.15 8.56
CA HIS A 96 -13.76 -7.79 7.62
C HIS A 96 -14.33 -7.70 6.21
N LEU A 97 -13.70 -6.87 5.39
CA LEU A 97 -13.96 -6.81 3.96
C LEU A 97 -12.63 -6.62 3.23
N HIS A 98 -11.99 -7.73 2.86
CA HIS A 98 -10.78 -7.71 2.06
C HIS A 98 -11.10 -8.21 0.65
N SER A 99 -10.84 -7.37 -0.35
CA SER A 99 -11.23 -7.63 -1.72
C SER A 99 -10.33 -6.84 -2.68
N THR A 100 -9.67 -7.53 -3.60
CA THR A 100 -8.99 -6.91 -4.74
C THR A 100 -9.97 -6.80 -5.90
N ILE A 101 -10.11 -5.60 -6.46
CA ILE A 101 -11.10 -5.27 -7.49
C ILE A 101 -10.38 -4.64 -8.69
N ASN A 102 -10.90 -4.85 -9.90
CA ASN A 102 -10.34 -4.31 -11.13
C ASN A 102 -11.46 -3.82 -12.07
N ALA A 103 -11.09 -3.18 -13.18
CA ALA A 103 -12.04 -2.60 -14.14
C ALA A 103 -12.47 -3.55 -15.26
N LEU A 104 -11.92 -4.77 -15.32
CA LEU A 104 -12.21 -5.74 -16.37
C LEU A 104 -13.46 -6.54 -16.02
N GLU A 105 -13.49 -7.13 -14.84
CA GLU A 105 -14.53 -8.08 -14.43
C GLU A 105 -14.96 -7.91 -12.97
N PHE A 106 -16.13 -8.47 -12.66
CA PHE A 106 -16.54 -8.61 -11.27
C PHE A 106 -15.70 -9.70 -10.62
N ASN A 107 -15.16 -9.40 -9.44
CA ASN A 107 -14.48 -10.42 -8.65
C ASN A 107 -15.48 -11.34 -7.93
N THR A 108 -14.94 -12.33 -7.22
CA THR A 108 -15.71 -13.17 -6.31
C THR A 108 -15.48 -12.75 -4.86
N LEU A 109 -16.55 -12.51 -4.12
CA LEU A 109 -16.55 -12.23 -2.69
C LEU A 109 -17.35 -13.31 -1.96
N LYS A 110 -16.67 -14.15 -1.18
CA LYS A 110 -17.27 -15.24 -0.37
C LYS A 110 -18.21 -16.15 -1.19
N GLY A 111 -17.78 -16.56 -2.39
CA GLY A 111 -18.53 -17.44 -3.27
C GLY A 111 -19.67 -16.79 -4.04
N LYS A 112 -19.82 -15.46 -3.94
CA LYS A 112 -20.82 -14.68 -4.70
C LYS A 112 -20.12 -13.66 -5.57
N THR A 113 -20.82 -13.16 -6.59
CA THR A 113 -20.37 -12.00 -7.37
C THR A 113 -20.13 -10.81 -6.44
N GLY A 114 -18.91 -10.28 -6.44
CA GLY A 114 -18.48 -9.18 -5.58
C GLY A 114 -18.60 -7.84 -6.28
N PHE A 115 -17.45 -7.25 -6.59
CA PHE A 115 -17.32 -5.88 -7.05
C PHE A 115 -16.54 -5.77 -8.35
N LYS A 116 -16.75 -4.65 -9.04
CA LYS A 116 -15.99 -4.22 -10.21
C LYS A 116 -15.72 -2.71 -10.11
N ILE A 117 -14.62 -2.25 -10.70
CA ILE A 117 -14.38 -0.83 -10.94
C ILE A 117 -15.10 -0.38 -12.22
N GLU A 118 -15.86 0.71 -12.13
CA GLU A 118 -16.49 1.37 -13.28
C GLU A 118 -16.05 2.82 -13.37
N ILE A 119 -15.52 3.20 -14.54
CA ILE A 119 -15.06 4.57 -14.80
C ILE A 119 -16.10 5.27 -15.64
N LYS A 120 -16.71 6.33 -15.10
CA LYS A 120 -17.76 7.09 -15.79
C LYS A 120 -17.77 8.53 -15.28
N ASP A 121 -18.02 9.49 -16.17
CA ASP A 121 -18.22 10.90 -15.83
C ASP A 121 -17.09 11.49 -14.94
N GLY A 122 -15.83 11.12 -15.22
CA GLY A 122 -14.66 11.55 -14.44
C GLY A 122 -14.54 10.91 -13.05
N GLN A 123 -15.35 9.90 -12.74
CA GLN A 123 -15.34 9.17 -11.47
C GLN A 123 -14.90 7.73 -11.66
N ILE A 124 -14.24 7.20 -10.63
CA ILE A 124 -13.91 5.79 -10.46
C ILE A 124 -14.84 5.25 -9.39
N ASN A 125 -15.76 4.37 -9.78
CA ASN A 125 -16.83 3.85 -8.94
C ASN A 125 -16.56 2.38 -8.58
N ILE A 126 -17.01 1.96 -7.41
CA ILE A 126 -17.12 0.54 -7.06
C ILE A 126 -18.56 0.10 -7.34
N ALA A 127 -18.75 -0.75 -8.35
CA ALA A 127 -20.04 -1.33 -8.69
C ALA A 127 -20.25 -2.67 -7.98
N SER A 128 -21.51 -2.97 -7.61
CA SER A 128 -21.95 -4.28 -7.12
C SER A 128 -23.27 -4.67 -7.78
N LYS A 129 -23.43 -5.95 -8.11
CA LYS A 129 -24.71 -6.50 -8.60
C LYS A 129 -25.69 -6.83 -7.48
N LEU A 130 -25.23 -6.89 -6.22
CA LEU A 130 -26.03 -7.37 -5.10
C LEU A 130 -26.73 -6.24 -4.33
N LYS A 131 -26.10 -5.06 -4.25
CA LYS A 131 -26.63 -3.89 -3.54
C LYS A 131 -26.31 -2.63 -4.31
N ASN A 132 -27.24 -1.68 -4.29
CA ASN A 132 -27.02 -0.34 -4.85
C ASN A 132 -26.27 0.55 -3.84
N ILE A 133 -24.96 0.30 -3.69
CA ILE A 133 -24.04 1.15 -2.95
C ILE A 133 -23.01 1.64 -3.95
N VAL A 134 -22.82 2.95 -4.04
CA VAL A 134 -21.97 3.59 -5.06
C VAL A 134 -20.86 4.40 -4.40
N PRO A 135 -19.82 3.74 -3.85
CA PRO A 135 -18.59 4.42 -3.46
C PRO A 135 -17.88 4.90 -4.71
N TYR A 136 -17.33 6.11 -4.67
CA TYR A 136 -16.59 6.65 -5.80
C TYR A 136 -15.41 7.50 -5.38
N TRP A 137 -14.49 7.70 -6.31
CA TRP A 137 -13.48 8.73 -6.25
C TRP A 137 -13.59 9.61 -7.49
N LYS A 138 -13.47 10.93 -7.30
CA LYS A 138 -13.23 11.83 -8.42
C LYS A 138 -11.81 11.63 -8.94
N LYS A 139 -11.63 11.60 -10.27
CA LYS A 139 -10.31 11.45 -10.90
C LYS A 139 -9.33 12.51 -10.39
N GLU A 140 -9.78 13.75 -10.28
CA GLU A 140 -8.96 14.89 -9.83
C GLU A 140 -8.47 14.70 -8.38
N THR A 141 -9.29 14.08 -7.54
CA THR A 141 -8.93 13.78 -6.14
C THR A 141 -7.81 12.75 -6.08
N LEU A 142 -7.88 11.69 -6.89
CA LEU A 142 -6.81 10.68 -6.94
C LEU A 142 -5.55 11.26 -7.57
N GLN A 143 -5.68 12.01 -8.67
CA GLN A 143 -4.55 12.67 -9.33
C GLN A 143 -3.78 13.58 -8.36
N LYS A 144 -4.47 14.49 -7.66
CA LYS A 144 -3.84 15.37 -6.67
C LYS A 144 -3.16 14.60 -5.53
N SER A 145 -3.77 13.51 -5.07
CA SER A 145 -3.17 12.66 -4.02
C SER A 145 -1.90 11.98 -4.50
N PHE A 146 -1.92 11.48 -5.75
CA PHE A 146 -0.77 10.86 -6.37
C PHE A 146 0.36 11.87 -6.59
N GLU A 147 0.10 12.99 -7.27
CA GLU A 147 1.11 14.02 -7.59
C GLU A 147 1.72 14.68 -6.34
N LYS A 148 0.95 14.78 -5.25
CA LYS A 148 1.47 15.30 -3.97
C LYS A 148 2.52 14.36 -3.35
N LYS A 149 2.33 13.05 -3.48
CA LYS A 149 3.18 12.03 -2.87
C LYS A 149 4.31 11.59 -3.80
N TYR A 150 4.03 11.49 -5.09
CA TYR A 150 4.89 10.89 -6.11
C TYR A 150 5.41 11.94 -7.08
N LYS A 151 6.44 12.69 -6.68
CA LYS A 151 7.28 13.40 -7.66
C LYS A 151 8.32 12.45 -8.25
N GLU A 152 8.93 11.66 -7.38
CA GLU A 152 9.87 10.59 -7.71
C GLU A 152 9.55 9.37 -6.84
N LEU A 153 9.87 8.17 -7.33
CA LEU A 153 9.73 6.92 -6.58
C LEU A 153 11.05 6.17 -6.58
N LEU A 154 11.55 5.85 -5.40
CA LEU A 154 12.66 4.92 -5.21
C LEU A 154 12.10 3.61 -4.66
N TYR A 155 12.16 2.54 -5.48
CA TYR A 155 11.54 1.25 -5.16
C TYR A 155 12.59 0.19 -4.84
N VAL A 156 12.86 0.02 -3.54
CA VAL A 156 13.94 -0.81 -3.03
C VAL A 156 13.48 -2.24 -2.78
N LYS A 157 14.09 -3.21 -3.46
CA LYS A 157 13.83 -4.63 -3.22
C LYS A 157 14.89 -5.25 -2.32
N ALA A 158 14.42 -6.13 -1.44
CA ALA A 158 15.27 -6.88 -0.53
C ALA A 158 15.10 -8.39 -0.69
N GLU A 159 16.21 -9.12 -0.56
CA GLU A 159 16.14 -10.53 -0.17
C GLU A 159 15.68 -10.64 1.28
N SER A 160 14.85 -11.62 1.59
CA SER A 160 14.32 -11.86 2.93
C SER A 160 14.59 -13.28 3.38
N LYS A 161 14.97 -13.46 4.65
CA LYS A 161 15.10 -14.77 5.30
C LYS A 161 14.57 -14.75 6.73
N GLY A 162 14.11 -15.91 7.22
CA GLY A 162 13.41 -16.01 8.50
C GLY A 162 11.96 -15.55 8.40
N SER A 163 11.29 -15.44 9.54
CA SER A 163 9.91 -14.97 9.66
C SER A 163 9.72 -14.15 10.94
N ASP A 164 8.62 -13.41 10.99
CA ASP A 164 8.15 -12.71 12.18
C ASP A 164 9.22 -11.79 12.79
N SER A 165 9.48 -11.89 14.09
CA SER A 165 10.48 -11.09 14.79
C SER A 165 11.93 -11.44 14.46
N ASN A 166 12.16 -12.54 13.73
CA ASN A 166 13.49 -13.01 13.32
C ASN A 166 13.77 -12.77 11.83
N GLU A 167 12.83 -12.18 11.10
CA GLU A 167 13.02 -11.83 9.69
C GLU A 167 14.22 -10.89 9.52
N LYS A 168 14.99 -11.11 8.45
CA LYS A 168 16.11 -10.26 8.06
C LYS A 168 16.00 -9.87 6.60
N PHE A 169 16.42 -8.64 6.27
CA PHE A 169 16.38 -8.06 4.93
C PHE A 169 17.78 -7.70 4.43
N HIS A 170 18.09 -8.05 3.18
CA HIS A 170 19.24 -7.51 2.46
C HIS A 170 18.74 -6.65 1.30
N PHE A 171 18.74 -5.34 1.49
CA PHE A 171 18.33 -4.34 0.49
C PHE A 171 19.41 -4.22 -0.59
N ASN A 172 19.18 -4.82 -1.76
CA ASN A 172 20.26 -5.03 -2.74
C ASN A 172 19.92 -4.65 -4.20
N GLU A 173 18.71 -4.11 -4.43
CA GLU A 173 18.18 -3.64 -5.72
C GLU A 173 17.27 -2.43 -5.48
N ALA A 174 17.33 -1.41 -6.33
CA ALA A 174 16.49 -0.21 -6.28
C ALA A 174 16.28 0.36 -7.69
#